data_AF-F4RN41-F1
#
_entry.id   AF-F4RN41-F1
#
_cell.length_a   1.000
_cell.length_b   1.000
_cell.length_c   1.000
_cell.angle_alpha   90.00
_cell.angle_beta   90.00
_cell.angle_gamma   90.00
#
_symmetry.space_group_name_H-M   'P 1'
#
loop_
_entity.id
_entity.type
_entity.pdbx_description
1 polymer ?
#
loop_
_entity_poly.entity_id
_entity_poly.type
_entity_poly.pdbx_seq_one_letter_code
_entity_poly.pdbx_strand_id
1 'polypeptide(L)'
;MNTYRRAGNGRFYHPQVKLMVVQWLLQGATVQDVFLRSGLRISRASCERWLFKYQATGSVISPPEDYKTLGGPTHIEPHEREMLKDAIEDDPTLFQREMVWNLEEDSGVRVSQPTISRELSKKIHLTHKVCRTRNPNQSEMDRAAYTQMVSGIPLDRLVFLGQSFSLLVFPNCLLI
;
A
#
# COMPACT_ATOMS: atom_id res chain seq x y z
N MET A 1 12.46 -17.11 14.45
CA MET A 1 13.24 -15.89 14.11
C MET A 1 12.65 -15.32 12.82
N ASN A 2 11.77 -14.32 12.94
CA ASN A 2 10.93 -13.86 11.83
C ASN A 2 11.72 -13.03 10.82
N THR A 3 11.88 -13.57 9.61
CA THR A 3 12.41 -12.85 8.45
C THR A 3 11.26 -12.08 7.79
N TYR A 4 11.15 -10.79 8.11
CA TYR A 4 10.19 -9.90 7.46
C TYR A 4 10.54 -9.73 5.97
N ARG A 5 9.73 -10.35 5.10
CA ARG A 5 9.69 -10.10 3.65
C ARG A 5 8.89 -8.82 3.35
N ARG A 6 9.48 -7.87 2.62
CA ARG A 6 8.83 -7.20 1.46
C ARG A 6 9.83 -6.43 0.57
N ALA A 7 9.71 -6.75 -0.72
CA ALA A 7 10.03 -6.05 -1.96
C ALA A 7 11.04 -4.88 -1.96
N GLY A 8 12.15 -5.11 -2.68
CA GLY A 8 13.25 -4.20 -2.94
C GLY A 8 14.54 -4.98 -2.73
N ASN A 9 15.45 -5.04 -3.71
CA ASN A 9 16.67 -5.87 -3.66
C ASN A 9 17.68 -5.52 -2.53
N GLY A 10 17.29 -4.66 -1.58
CA GLY A 10 18.04 -4.39 -0.36
C GLY A 10 17.77 -5.43 0.71
N ARG A 11 18.82 -6.14 1.14
CA ARG A 11 18.75 -6.97 2.35
C ARG A 11 18.50 -6.07 3.56
N PHE A 12 17.37 -6.27 4.24
CA PHE A 12 17.09 -5.62 5.52
C PHE A 12 17.89 -6.32 6.62
N TYR A 13 18.79 -5.58 7.26
CA TYR A 13 19.52 -6.05 8.44
C TYR A 13 18.85 -5.52 9.70
N HIS A 14 18.70 -6.38 10.70
CA HIS A 14 18.19 -6.00 12.00
C HIS A 14 19.11 -4.91 12.62
N PRO A 15 18.57 -3.87 13.29
CA PRO A 15 19.40 -2.80 13.85
C PRO A 15 20.51 -3.29 14.79
N GLN A 16 20.24 -4.32 15.59
CA GLN A 16 21.25 -4.92 16.47
C GLN A 16 22.43 -5.50 15.68
N VAL A 17 22.17 -6.13 14.52
CA VAL A 17 23.24 -6.63 13.64
C VAL A 17 24.09 -5.47 13.14
N LYS A 18 23.47 -4.37 12.71
CA LYS A 18 24.21 -3.17 12.27
C LYS A 18 25.09 -2.61 13.39
N LEU A 19 24.55 -2.54 14.60
CA LEU A 19 25.29 -2.03 15.76
C LEU A 19 26.50 -2.93 16.11
N MET A 20 26.31 -4.25 16.14
CA MET A 20 27.41 -5.20 16.38
C MET A 20 28.52 -5.07 15.32
N VAL A 21 28.13 -4.95 14.05
CA VAL A 21 29.07 -4.76 12.93
C VAL A 21 29.88 -3.48 13.14
N VAL A 22 29.22 -2.36 13.47
CA VAL A 22 29.91 -1.09 13.73
C VAL A 22 30.85 -1.19 14.92
N GLN A 23 30.44 -1.83 16.02
CA GLN A 23 31.30 -2.02 17.20
C GLN A 23 32.58 -2.79 16.85
N TRP A 24 32.49 -3.86 16.04
CA TRP A 24 33.68 -4.59 15.59
C TRP A 24 34.57 -3.75 14.68
N LEU A 25 33.99 -2.98 13.75
CA LEU A 25 34.77 -2.09 12.88
C LEU A 25 35.51 -1.02 13.68
N LEU A 26 34.90 -0.46 14.72
CA LEU A 26 35.54 0.50 15.63
C LEU A 26 36.69 -0.13 16.45
N GLN A 27 36.66 -1.45 16.67
CA GLN A 27 37.74 -2.22 17.30
C GLN A 27 38.85 -2.62 16.30
N GLY A 28 38.78 -2.16 15.05
CA GLY A 28 39.76 -2.47 14.01
C GLY A 28 39.53 -3.80 13.28
N ALA A 29 38.36 -4.43 13.44
CA ALA A 29 38.03 -5.62 12.67
C ALA A 29 37.88 -5.30 11.17
N THR A 30 38.32 -6.20 10.31
CA THR A 30 38.12 -6.09 8.86
C THR A 30 36.71 -6.54 8.46
N VAL A 31 36.28 -6.21 7.23
CA VAL A 31 34.99 -6.71 6.70
C VAL A 31 34.96 -8.25 6.63
N GLN A 32 36.12 -8.87 6.41
CA GLN A 32 36.25 -10.33 6.42
C GLN A 32 36.04 -10.90 7.83
N ASP A 33 36.58 -10.25 8.86
CA ASP A 33 36.35 -10.65 10.25
C ASP A 33 34.88 -10.51 10.64
N VAL A 34 34.21 -9.46 10.16
CA VAL A 34 32.75 -9.28 10.34
C VAL A 34 31.98 -10.46 9.75
N PHE A 35 32.36 -10.92 8.55
CA PHE A 35 31.74 -12.10 7.94
C PHE A 35 31.98 -13.36 8.78
N LEU A 36 33.22 -13.60 9.21
CA LEU A 36 33.58 -14.76 10.02
C LEU A 36 32.85 -14.79 11.37
N ARG A 37 32.67 -13.63 12.02
CA ARG A 37 32.00 -13.52 13.33
C ARG A 37 30.48 -13.58 13.24
N SER A 38 29.87 -12.96 12.23
CA SER A 38 28.40 -12.89 12.11
C SER A 38 27.79 -14.03 11.29
N GLY A 39 28.56 -14.68 10.42
CA GLY A 39 28.03 -15.59 9.39
C GLY A 39 27.21 -14.88 8.29
N LEU A 40 27.11 -13.54 8.32
CA LEU A 40 26.30 -12.77 7.38
C LEU A 40 27.16 -12.18 6.28
N ARG A 41 26.78 -12.41 5.02
CA ARG A 41 27.40 -11.75 3.85
C ARG A 41 26.91 -10.31 3.72
N ILE A 42 27.57 -9.42 4.45
CA ILE A 42 27.34 -7.97 4.43
C ILE A 42 28.33 -7.34 3.45
N SER A 43 27.86 -6.49 2.54
CA SER A 43 28.75 -5.82 1.59
C SER A 43 29.63 -4.78 2.29
N ARG A 44 30.86 -4.60 1.80
CA ARG A 44 31.80 -3.57 2.28
C ARG A 44 31.15 -2.18 2.32
N ALA A 45 30.44 -1.80 1.26
CA ALA A 45 29.70 -0.53 1.18
C ALA A 45 28.63 -0.39 2.28
N SER A 46 28.00 -1.48 2.72
CA SER A 46 27.04 -1.42 3.83
C SER A 46 27.75 -1.19 5.16
N CYS A 47 28.87 -1.89 5.40
CA CYS A 47 29.71 -1.70 6.58
C CYS A 47 30.21 -0.24 6.67
N GLU A 48 30.78 0.28 5.58
CA GLU A 48 31.28 1.66 5.51
C GLU A 48 30.16 2.67 5.75
N ARG A 49 28.99 2.49 5.11
CA ARG A 49 27.84 3.38 5.30
C ARG A 49 27.33 3.36 6.75
N TRP A 50 27.27 2.21 7.41
CA TRP A 50 26.83 2.13 8.80
C TRP A 50 27.84 2.74 9.76
N LEU A 51 29.14 2.50 9.53
CA LEU A 51 30.22 3.07 10.32
C LEU A 51 30.22 4.61 10.21
N PHE A 52 30.21 5.13 8.98
CA PHE A 52 30.16 6.57 8.73
C PHE A 52 28.96 7.22 9.41
N LYS A 53 27.77 6.61 9.26
CA LYS A 53 26.55 7.13 9.88
C LYS A 53 26.61 7.12 11.40
N TYR A 54 27.16 6.05 11.99
CA TYR A 54 27.31 5.95 13.44
C TYR A 54 28.31 6.97 13.96
N GLN A 55 29.43 7.20 13.26
CA GLN A 55 30.38 8.25 13.61
C GLN A 55 29.76 9.65 13.53
N ALA A 56 28.87 9.89 12.54
CA ALA A 56 28.22 11.18 12.37
C ALA A 56 27.09 11.44 13.38
N THR A 57 26.32 10.42 13.77
CA THR A 57 25.06 10.60 14.52
C THR A 57 24.96 9.83 15.83
N GLY A 58 25.91 8.94 16.13
CA GLY A 58 25.83 7.99 17.24
C GLY A 58 24.80 6.87 17.04
N SER A 59 24.15 6.79 15.87
CA SER A 59 23.09 5.83 15.58
C SER A 59 23.28 5.10 14.25
N VAL A 60 22.96 3.80 14.23
CA VAL A 60 22.90 2.98 13.00
C VAL A 60 21.53 3.05 12.29
N ILE A 61 20.51 3.59 12.96
CA ILE A 61 19.16 3.83 12.42
C ILE A 61 19.02 5.33 12.14
N SER A 62 18.38 5.72 11.04
CA SER A 62 18.09 7.16 10.87
C SER A 62 17.02 7.55 11.89
N PRO A 63 17.00 8.79 12.37
CA PRO A 63 15.82 9.37 12.98
C PRO A 63 14.56 9.05 12.14
N PRO A 64 13.42 8.70 12.76
CA PRO A 64 12.13 8.57 12.09
C PRO A 64 11.79 9.78 11.20
N GLU A 65 12.26 10.96 11.60
CA GLU A 65 12.02 12.24 10.94
C GLU A 65 12.71 12.32 9.58
N ASP A 66 13.92 11.76 9.45
CA ASP A 66 14.65 11.69 8.18
C ASP A 66 13.98 10.75 7.16
N TYR A 67 13.11 9.84 7.62
CA TYR A 67 12.32 8.99 6.73
C TYR A 67 11.04 9.66 6.23
N LYS A 68 10.65 10.83 6.77
CA LYS A 68 9.35 11.46 6.46
C LYS A 68 9.24 11.97 5.02
N THR A 69 10.31 11.95 4.23
CA THR A 69 10.36 12.62 2.92
C THR A 69 10.92 11.74 1.79
N LEU A 70 10.53 10.46 1.74
CA LEU A 70 10.86 9.59 0.59
C LEU A 70 9.66 9.27 -0.33
N GLY A 71 8.52 9.92 -0.10
CA GLY A 71 7.58 10.10 -1.21
C GLY A 71 8.20 11.09 -2.19
N GLY A 72 8.30 10.74 -3.47
CA GLY A 72 8.63 11.73 -4.49
C GLY A 72 7.72 12.96 -4.36
N PRO A 73 8.19 14.16 -4.77
CA PRO A 73 7.39 15.38 -4.71
C PRO A 73 5.97 15.10 -5.19
N THR A 74 4.99 15.54 -4.41
CA THR A 74 3.60 15.36 -4.82
C THR A 74 3.42 16.21 -6.05
N HIS A 75 2.95 15.61 -7.15
CA HIS A 75 2.73 16.31 -8.42
C HIS A 75 1.61 17.36 -8.35
N ILE A 76 0.97 17.51 -7.18
CA ILE A 76 -0.20 18.34 -6.93
C ILE A 76 0.17 19.40 -5.89
N GLU A 77 0.24 20.65 -6.34
CA GLU A 77 0.51 21.84 -5.54
C GLU A 77 -0.68 22.21 -4.63
N PRO A 78 -0.49 23.07 -3.62
CA PRO A 78 -1.58 23.48 -2.73
C PRO A 78 -2.78 24.11 -3.44
N HIS A 79 -2.56 24.92 -4.48
CA HIS A 79 -3.63 25.58 -5.22
C HIS A 79 -4.49 24.58 -6.01
N GLU A 80 -3.86 23.66 -6.74
CA GLU A 80 -4.50 22.53 -7.42
C GLU A 80 -5.33 21.65 -6.46
N ARG A 81 -4.84 21.47 -5.23
CA ARG A 81 -5.58 20.74 -4.20
C ARG A 81 -6.85 21.47 -3.79
N GLU A 82 -6.84 22.80 -3.76
CA GLU A 82 -8.03 23.58 -3.45
C GLU A 82 -9.06 23.47 -4.58
N MET A 83 -8.61 23.53 -5.83
CA MET A 83 -9.49 23.32 -7.00
C MET A 83 -10.17 21.95 -6.96
N LEU A 84 -9.45 20.90 -6.55
CA LEU A 84 -10.03 19.57 -6.36
C LEU A 84 -11.07 19.54 -5.24
N LYS A 85 -10.93 20.35 -4.19
CA LYS A 85 -11.95 20.44 -3.13
C LYS A 85 -13.16 21.19 -3.63
N ASP A 86 -12.96 22.35 -4.26
CA ASP A 86 -14.05 23.18 -4.80
C ASP A 86 -14.89 22.35 -5.78
N ALA A 87 -14.25 21.62 -6.69
CA ALA A 87 -14.94 20.72 -7.63
C ALA A 87 -15.76 19.60 -6.95
N ILE A 88 -15.32 19.12 -5.78
CA ILE A 88 -16.04 18.10 -5.00
C ILE A 88 -17.17 18.70 -4.18
N GLU A 89 -16.99 19.91 -3.66
CA GLU A 89 -18.01 20.65 -2.93
C GLU A 89 -19.16 21.04 -3.87
N ASP A 90 -18.82 21.44 -5.10
CA ASP A 90 -19.78 21.74 -6.16
C ASP A 90 -20.51 20.49 -6.68
N ASP A 91 -19.78 19.39 -6.95
CA ASP A 91 -20.35 18.12 -7.37
C ASP A 91 -19.73 16.92 -6.61
N PRO A 92 -20.38 16.44 -5.53
CA PRO A 92 -19.94 15.26 -4.79
C PRO A 92 -20.00 13.95 -5.58
N THR A 93 -20.64 13.94 -6.76
CA THR A 93 -20.77 12.76 -7.63
C THR A 93 -19.68 12.67 -8.69
N LEU A 94 -18.82 13.68 -8.79
CA LEU A 94 -17.73 13.79 -9.75
C LEU A 94 -16.81 12.55 -9.70
N PHE A 95 -16.55 11.97 -10.85
CA PHE A 95 -15.65 10.83 -10.97
C PHE A 95 -14.18 11.29 -10.91
N GLN A 96 -13.30 10.44 -10.38
CA GLN A 96 -11.85 10.74 -10.35
C GLN A 96 -11.26 10.98 -11.74
N ARG A 97 -11.85 10.43 -12.80
CA ARG A 97 -11.41 10.70 -14.17
C ARG A 97 -11.75 12.14 -14.59
N GLU A 98 -12.92 12.63 -14.21
CA GLU A 98 -13.34 14.01 -14.46
C GLU A 98 -12.49 14.99 -13.66
N MET A 99 -12.16 14.65 -12.41
CA MET A 99 -11.19 15.43 -11.62
C MET A 99 -9.82 15.53 -12.30
N VAL A 100 -9.32 14.46 -12.94
CA VAL A 100 -8.08 14.51 -13.72
C VAL A 100 -8.23 15.48 -14.90
N TRP A 101 -9.36 15.42 -15.62
CA TRP A 101 -9.61 16.31 -16.74
C TRP A 101 -9.72 17.76 -16.33
N ASN A 102 -10.51 18.09 -15.30
CA ASN A 102 -10.65 19.46 -14.80
C ASN A 102 -9.30 20.01 -14.35
N LEU A 103 -8.48 19.20 -13.66
CA LEU A 103 -7.15 19.64 -13.23
C LEU A 103 -6.22 19.89 -14.42
N GLU A 104 -6.24 19.03 -15.44
CA GLU A 104 -5.44 19.22 -16.65
C GLU A 104 -5.91 20.44 -17.47
N GLU A 105 -7.22 20.69 -17.53
CA GLU A 105 -7.81 21.82 -18.24
C GLU A 105 -7.51 23.16 -17.55
N ASP A 106 -7.67 23.22 -16.23
CA ASP A 106 -7.59 24.49 -15.52
C ASP A 106 -6.15 24.86 -15.10
N SER A 107 -5.33 23.89 -14.67
CA SER A 107 -3.95 24.16 -14.20
C SER A 107 -2.86 23.69 -15.17
N GLY A 108 -3.23 22.94 -16.22
CA GLY A 108 -2.26 22.32 -17.14
C GLY A 108 -1.51 21.13 -16.55
N VAL A 109 -1.84 20.72 -15.31
CA VAL A 109 -1.12 19.65 -14.61
C VAL A 109 -1.76 18.31 -14.87
N ARG A 110 -1.04 17.48 -15.62
CA ARG A 110 -1.46 16.11 -15.92
C ARG A 110 -1.06 15.16 -14.80
N VAL A 111 -2.05 14.56 -14.15
CA VAL A 111 -1.85 13.57 -13.08
C VAL A 111 -2.51 12.25 -13.40
N SER A 112 -1.99 11.17 -12.81
CA SER A 112 -2.62 9.85 -12.94
C SER A 112 -3.79 9.71 -11.97
N GLN A 113 -4.82 8.95 -12.35
CA GLN A 113 -5.97 8.66 -11.48
C GLN A 113 -5.59 8.08 -10.10
N PRO A 114 -4.58 7.18 -9.96
CA PRO A 114 -4.10 6.76 -8.65
C PRO A 114 -3.50 7.88 -7.79
N THR A 115 -2.93 8.92 -8.42
CA THR A 115 -2.40 10.10 -7.73
C THR A 115 -3.53 10.92 -7.14
N ILE A 116 -4.59 11.19 -7.92
CA ILE A 116 -5.82 11.83 -7.44
C ILE A 116 -6.42 11.03 -6.27
N SER A 117 -6.59 9.71 -6.43
CA SER A 117 -7.10 8.83 -5.37
C SER A 117 -6.27 8.90 -4.08
N ARG A 118 -4.94 8.97 -4.21
CA ARG A 118 -4.03 9.12 -3.08
C ARG A 118 -4.14 10.51 -2.42
N GLU A 119 -4.25 11.57 -3.20
CA GLU A 119 -4.44 12.92 -2.65
C GLU A 119 -5.77 13.03 -1.89
N LEU A 120 -6.85 12.53 -2.48
CA LEU A 120 -8.18 12.56 -1.87
C LEU A 120 -8.20 11.81 -0.54
N SER A 121 -7.63 10.61 -0.50
CA SER A 121 -7.59 9.79 0.71
C SER A 121 -6.61 10.29 1.78
N LYS A 122 -5.40 10.74 1.40
CA LYS A 122 -4.33 11.07 2.36
C LYS A 122 -4.30 12.54 2.78
N LYS A 123 -4.74 13.46 1.91
CA LYS A 123 -4.56 14.90 2.10
C LYS A 123 -5.88 15.64 2.29
N ILE A 124 -6.92 15.20 1.58
CA ILE A 124 -8.26 15.80 1.69
C ILE A 124 -9.14 15.01 2.70
N HIS A 125 -8.64 13.88 3.21
CA HIS A 125 -9.34 13.00 4.19
C HIS A 125 -10.72 12.52 3.73
N LEU A 126 -10.99 12.56 2.42
CA LEU A 126 -12.20 12.01 1.84
C LEU A 126 -12.03 10.50 1.69
N THR A 127 -12.68 9.78 2.61
CA THR A 127 -12.81 8.34 2.51
C THR A 127 -13.89 8.07 1.46
N HIS A 128 -13.49 7.88 0.20
CA HIS A 128 -14.46 7.72 -0.88
C HIS A 128 -15.49 6.64 -0.57
N LYS A 129 -16.77 6.96 -0.81
CA LYS A 129 -17.73 5.94 -1.25
C LYS A 129 -17.18 5.38 -2.56
N VAL A 130 -16.83 4.10 -2.57
CA VAL A 130 -16.51 3.39 -3.81
C VAL A 130 -17.82 3.33 -4.61
N CYS A 131 -18.03 4.31 -5.47
CA CYS A 131 -19.08 4.25 -6.49
C CYS A 131 -18.70 3.11 -7.44
N ARG A 132 -19.20 1.91 -7.15
CA ARG A 132 -19.15 0.80 -8.10
C ARG A 132 -20.09 1.16 -9.25
N THR A 133 -19.56 1.18 -10.47
CA THR A 133 -20.39 1.20 -11.67
C THR A 133 -21.34 0.02 -11.59
N ARG A 134 -22.62 0.27 -11.30
CA ARG A 134 -23.64 -0.76 -11.44
C ARG A 134 -23.86 -0.96 -12.92
N ASN A 135 -23.87 -2.22 -13.36
CA ASN A 135 -24.28 -2.52 -14.72
C ASN A 135 -25.71 -2.00 -14.89
N PRO A 136 -26.02 -1.16 -15.91
CA PRO A 136 -27.38 -0.63 -16.10
C PRO A 136 -28.43 -1.74 -16.24
N ASN A 137 -28.03 -2.96 -16.61
CA ASN A 137 -28.91 -4.13 -16.66
C ASN A 137 -29.13 -4.80 -15.28
N GLN A 138 -28.55 -4.28 -14.19
CA GLN A 138 -28.82 -4.77 -12.84
C GLN A 138 -30.09 -4.13 -12.29
N SER A 139 -31.18 -4.89 -12.30
CA SER A 139 -32.42 -4.55 -11.61
C SER A 139 -32.24 -4.60 -10.09
N GLU A 140 -32.66 -3.55 -9.38
CA GLU A 140 -32.66 -3.56 -7.91
C GLU A 140 -33.61 -4.62 -7.34
N MET A 141 -34.72 -4.87 -8.04
CA MET A 141 -35.69 -5.91 -7.67
C MET A 141 -35.06 -7.30 -7.78
N ASP A 142 -34.35 -7.60 -8.87
CA ASP A 142 -33.71 -8.91 -9.05
C ASP A 142 -32.61 -9.13 -8.01
N ARG A 143 -31.89 -8.08 -7.65
CA ARG A 143 -30.88 -8.14 -6.59
C ARG A 143 -31.52 -8.37 -5.21
N ALA A 144 -32.63 -7.72 -4.92
CA ALA A 144 -33.37 -7.91 -3.67
C ALA A 144 -33.92 -9.35 -3.58
N ALA A 145 -34.54 -9.83 -4.67
CA ALA A 145 -35.02 -11.20 -4.78
C ALA A 145 -33.88 -12.22 -4.62
N TYR A 146 -32.74 -11.99 -5.27
CA TYR A 146 -31.55 -12.81 -5.12
C TYR A 146 -31.04 -12.82 -3.68
N THR A 147 -30.95 -11.65 -3.04
CA THR A 147 -30.49 -11.51 -1.65
C THR A 147 -31.40 -12.28 -0.69
N GLN A 148 -32.72 -12.17 -0.88
CA GLN A 148 -33.71 -12.92 -0.11
C GLN A 148 -33.60 -14.44 -0.35
N MET A 149 -33.33 -14.86 -1.58
CA MET A 149 -33.13 -16.28 -1.91
C MET A 149 -31.89 -16.87 -1.23
N VAL A 150 -30.78 -16.12 -1.18
CA VAL A 150 -29.51 -16.62 -0.61
C VAL A 150 -29.36 -16.36 0.89
N SER A 151 -30.17 -15.48 1.49
CA SER A 151 -30.02 -15.11 2.91
C SER A 151 -30.20 -16.27 3.90
N GLY A 152 -30.85 -17.35 3.47
CA GLY A 152 -31.02 -18.57 4.28
C GLY A 152 -29.92 -19.63 4.09
N ILE A 153 -28.96 -19.40 3.17
CA ILE A 153 -27.93 -20.38 2.85
C ILE A 153 -26.65 -20.06 3.65
N PRO A 154 -26.14 -20.99 4.46
CA PRO A 154 -24.85 -20.82 5.14
C PRO A 154 -23.70 -20.51 4.16
N LEU A 155 -22.82 -19.60 4.54
CA LEU A 155 -21.71 -19.12 3.69
C LEU A 155 -20.74 -20.22 3.26
N ASP A 156 -20.55 -21.24 4.09
CA ASP A 156 -19.73 -22.43 3.81
C ASP A 156 -20.31 -23.31 2.69
N ARG A 157 -21.56 -23.08 2.29
CA ARG A 157 -22.26 -23.83 1.24
C ARG A 157 -22.52 -23.01 -0.02
N LEU A 158 -22.12 -21.73 -0.05
CA LEU A 158 -22.34 -20.86 -1.19
C LEU A 158 -21.18 -20.96 -2.18
N VAL A 159 -21.41 -21.56 -3.35
CA VAL A 159 -20.40 -21.70 -4.43
C VAL A 159 -20.86 -20.96 -5.68
N PHE A 160 -20.01 -20.06 -6.21
CA PHE A 160 -20.29 -19.29 -7.44
C PHE A 160 -19.71 -20.02 -8.66
N LEU A 161 -20.57 -20.62 -9.49
CA LEU A 161 -20.13 -21.43 -10.65
C LEU A 161 -19.94 -20.65 -11.96
N GLY A 162 -19.96 -19.31 -11.94
CA GLY A 162 -19.56 -18.45 -13.07
C GLY A 162 -20.45 -18.48 -14.33
N GLN A 163 -21.29 -19.49 -14.52
CA GLN A 163 -22.22 -19.63 -15.62
C GLN A 163 -23.51 -20.25 -15.09
N SER A 164 -24.56 -19.43 -14.94
CA SER A 164 -25.94 -19.83 -14.60
C SER A 164 -26.09 -20.69 -13.33
N PHE A 165 -26.72 -20.12 -12.29
CA PHE A 165 -27.00 -20.87 -11.05
C PHE A 165 -27.96 -22.04 -11.33
N SER A 166 -27.43 -23.26 -11.40
CA SER A 166 -28.18 -24.47 -11.09
C SER A 166 -28.04 -24.74 -9.60
N LEU A 167 -29.16 -24.74 -8.89
CA LEU A 167 -29.24 -25.06 -7.47
C LEU A 167 -28.98 -26.56 -7.32
N LEU A 168 -27.72 -26.95 -7.12
CA LEU A 168 -27.38 -28.30 -6.69
C LEU A 168 -27.72 -28.43 -5.21
N VAL A 169 -28.99 -28.67 -4.92
CA VAL A 169 -29.42 -29.18 -3.62
C VAL A 169 -28.90 -30.61 -3.55
N PHE A 170 -27.76 -30.83 -2.89
CA PHE A 170 -27.33 -32.18 -2.54
C PHE A 170 -28.27 -32.68 -1.44
N PRO A 171 -29.19 -33.62 -1.73
CA PRO A 171 -29.98 -34.22 -0.68
C PRO A 171 -29.05 -35.24 -0.01
N ASN A 172 -28.67 -34.96 1.22
CA ASN A 172 -27.95 -35.87 2.12
C ASN A 172 -26.47 -36.14 1.79
N CYS A 173 -25.58 -35.27 2.30
CA CYS A 173 -24.30 -35.74 2.85
C CYS A 173 -24.44 -35.80 4.37
N LEU A 174 -24.97 -36.91 4.86
CA LEU A 174 -24.71 -37.41 6.21
C LEU A 174 -23.27 -37.94 6.19
N LEU A 175 -22.31 -37.09 6.57
CA LEU A 175 -20.98 -37.55 6.96
C LEU A 175 -21.06 -37.90 8.46
N ILE A 176 -20.89 -39.18 8.75
CA ILE A 176 -20.45 -39.68 10.06
C ILE A 176 -19.00 -39.22 10.26
#